data_AF-A0A9P6SC67-F1
#
_entry.id   AF-A0A9P6SC67-F1
#
_cell.length_a   1.000
_cell.length_b   1.000
_cell.length_c   1.000
_cell.angle_alpha   90.00
_cell.angle_beta   90.00
_cell.angle_gamma   90.00
#
_symmetry.space_group_name_H-M   'P 1'
#
loop_
_entity.id
_entity.type
_entity.pdbx_description
1 polymer ?
#
loop_
_entity_poly.entity_id
_entity_poly.type
_entity_poly.pdbx_seq_one_letter_code
_entity_poly.pdbx_strand_id
1 'polypeptide(L)'
;MSIEETHHHEDSTRGERGVHRTATNEKQPATTLNVHSTAEQDFSYQNGFIVGFRQLGTMLRRNTILQLRYRRSTFAQTLLGPILFLFLLWVLQQADTSRQLRSNYHPMSWTLPGIDTCQGRTPKDACINIMFTPDNPETRQILTTVINNNKVREPAVELTFANAYSASDLNTLPPTTLGLVPVPNGDFIYKYSLQNPNTTRF
;
A
#
# COMPACT_ATOMS: atom_id res chain seq x y z
N MET A 1 -33.22 -19.53 25.78
CA MET A 1 -32.81 -20.31 24.61
C MET A 1 -31.69 -19.51 23.95
N SER A 2 -30.57 -19.38 24.67
CA SER A 2 -29.39 -20.27 24.64
C SER A 2 -28.52 -19.91 23.44
N ILE A 3 -27.51 -19.09 23.77
CA ILE A 3 -26.38 -18.66 22.98
C ILE A 3 -25.40 -19.85 22.94
N GLU A 4 -24.96 -20.24 21.74
CA GLU A 4 -23.91 -21.25 21.57
C GLU A 4 -22.69 -20.57 20.98
N GLU A 5 -21.77 -20.17 21.88
CA GLU A 5 -20.39 -19.77 21.58
C GLU A 5 -19.60 -21.01 21.17
N THR A 6 -18.99 -21.00 19.99
CA THR A 6 -17.97 -21.98 19.61
C THR A 6 -16.60 -21.32 19.63
N HIS A 7 -15.91 -21.52 20.75
CA HIS A 7 -14.48 -21.30 20.93
C HIS A 7 -13.70 -22.33 20.10
N HIS A 8 -12.90 -21.87 19.14
CA HIS A 8 -11.81 -22.67 18.59
C HIS A 8 -10.47 -22.21 19.17
N HIS A 9 -10.03 -23.00 20.15
CA HIS A 9 -8.66 -23.12 20.63
C HIS A 9 -7.83 -23.79 19.53
N GLU A 10 -6.75 -23.16 19.08
CA GLU A 10 -5.68 -23.88 18.37
C GLU A 10 -4.31 -23.60 19.01
N ASP A 11 -3.59 -24.71 19.12
CA ASP A 11 -2.49 -24.99 20.02
C ASP A 11 -1.18 -24.27 19.64
N SER A 12 -0.64 -23.57 20.63
CA SER A 12 0.74 -23.13 20.69
C SER A 12 1.64 -24.31 21.12
N THR A 13 2.15 -25.07 20.14
CA THR A 13 3.20 -26.07 20.40
C THR A 13 4.59 -25.52 20.11
N ARG A 14 5.23 -25.19 21.22
CA ARG A 14 6.67 -25.12 21.50
C ARG A 14 7.47 -26.24 20.81
N GLY A 15 8.50 -25.86 20.08
CA GLY A 15 9.48 -26.77 19.48
C GLY A 15 10.88 -26.17 19.49
N GLU A 16 11.51 -26.18 20.67
CA GLU A 16 12.94 -25.93 20.85
C GLU A 16 13.74 -26.96 20.04
N ARG A 17 14.67 -26.51 19.18
CA ARG A 17 15.78 -27.34 18.73
C ARG A 17 17.05 -26.50 18.61
N GLY A 18 17.84 -26.58 19.68
CA GLY A 18 19.21 -26.13 19.70
C GLY A 18 20.16 -27.13 19.04
N VAL A 19 21.35 -26.60 18.78
CA VAL A 19 22.66 -27.28 18.78
C VAL A 19 22.94 -28.27 17.64
N HIS A 20 23.77 -27.84 16.69
CA HIS A 20 25.12 -28.37 16.52
C HIS A 20 25.93 -27.49 15.55
N ARG A 21 26.77 -26.60 16.09
CA ARG A 21 27.91 -26.02 15.37
C ARG A 21 29.08 -26.99 15.50
N THR A 22 29.35 -27.75 14.46
CA THR A 22 30.62 -28.46 14.30
C THR A 22 31.67 -27.46 13.82
N ALA A 23 32.50 -27.00 14.75
CA ALA A 23 33.73 -26.29 14.43
C ALA A 23 34.77 -27.32 13.92
N THR A 24 34.91 -27.45 12.60
CA THR A 24 36.07 -28.09 12.00
C THR A 24 37.24 -27.13 12.05
N ASN A 25 38.14 -27.41 12.98
CA ASN A 25 39.43 -26.77 13.19
C ASN A 25 40.36 -27.19 12.04
N GLU A 26 40.36 -26.42 10.95
CA GLU A 26 41.32 -26.61 9.85
C GLU A 26 42.55 -25.73 10.09
N LYS A 27 43.62 -26.43 10.46
CA LYS A 27 44.97 -25.98 10.70
C LYS A 27 45.53 -25.24 9.47
N GLN A 28 45.48 -23.91 9.47
CA GLN A 28 46.18 -23.07 8.49
C GLN A 28 47.70 -23.19 8.68
N PRO A 29 48.47 -23.56 7.65
CA PRO A 29 49.93 -23.48 7.70
C PRO A 29 50.38 -22.02 7.67
N ALA A 30 51.17 -21.66 8.67
CA ALA A 30 51.91 -20.41 8.75
C ALA A 30 52.70 -20.19 7.46
N THR A 31 52.21 -19.28 6.62
CA THR A 31 52.99 -18.75 5.50
C THR A 31 53.68 -17.49 6.01
N THR A 32 55.00 -17.61 6.08
CA THR A 32 55.97 -16.60 6.49
C THR A 32 55.77 -15.30 5.73
N LEU A 33 55.62 -14.24 6.52
CA LEU A 33 55.49 -12.86 6.10
C LEU A 33 56.90 -12.33 5.80
N ASN A 34 57.32 -12.39 4.53
CA ASN A 34 58.51 -11.69 4.06
C ASN A 34 58.13 -10.23 3.80
N VAL A 35 58.39 -9.38 4.80
CA VAL A 35 58.48 -7.93 4.63
C VAL A 35 59.72 -7.65 3.77
N HIS A 36 59.52 -7.44 2.47
CA HIS A 36 60.48 -6.70 1.67
C HIS A 36 59.92 -5.30 1.41
N SER A 37 60.34 -4.38 2.28
CA SER A 37 60.24 -2.95 2.05
C SER A 37 61.28 -2.56 1.01
N THR A 38 60.83 -2.19 -0.18
CA THR A 38 61.52 -1.24 -1.08
C THR A 38 60.53 -0.77 -2.12
N ALA A 39 60.11 0.49 -2.00
CA ALA A 39 60.03 1.48 -3.07
C ALA A 39 59.01 2.55 -2.65
N GLU A 40 59.52 3.74 -2.35
CA GLU A 40 58.79 4.98 -2.64
C GLU A 40 58.01 4.82 -3.94
N GLN A 41 56.69 4.91 -3.87
CA GLN A 41 55.88 5.24 -5.02
C GLN A 41 55.14 6.52 -4.67
N ASP A 42 55.69 7.61 -5.18
CA ASP A 42 55.02 8.88 -5.39
C ASP A 42 53.61 8.63 -5.91
N PHE A 43 52.62 8.86 -5.04
CA PHE A 43 51.21 8.82 -5.40
C PHE A 43 50.87 10.10 -6.17
N SER A 44 51.23 10.10 -7.46
CA SER A 44 50.73 11.07 -8.43
C SER A 44 49.22 10.89 -8.59
N TYR A 45 48.49 11.79 -7.94
CA TYR A 45 47.04 11.92 -7.93
C TYR A 45 46.52 12.45 -9.27
N GLN A 46 46.76 11.76 -10.37
CA GLN A 46 46.17 12.12 -11.67
C GLN A 46 45.52 10.98 -12.45
N ASN A 47 45.59 9.73 -11.98
CA ASN A 47 44.98 8.60 -12.69
C ASN A 47 44.28 7.58 -11.77
N GLY A 48 43.81 7.99 -10.58
CA GLY A 48 43.15 7.10 -9.61
C GLY A 48 41.93 6.36 -10.16
N PHE A 49 41.19 6.99 -11.09
CA PHE A 49 40.09 6.35 -11.81
C PHE A 49 40.60 5.22 -12.72
N ILE A 50 41.63 5.45 -13.53
CA ILE A 50 42.20 4.44 -14.44
C ILE A 50 42.77 3.24 -13.66
N VAL A 51 43.44 3.50 -12.54
CA VAL A 51 43.93 2.45 -11.64
C VAL A 51 42.76 1.69 -11.00
N GLY A 52 41.71 2.38 -10.58
CA GLY A 52 40.48 1.80 -10.05
C GLY A 52 39.74 0.91 -11.05
N PHE A 53 39.58 1.34 -12.32
CA PHE A 53 38.98 0.52 -13.37
C PHE A 53 39.86 -0.68 -13.73
N ARG A 54 41.19 -0.56 -13.64
CA ARG A 54 42.09 -1.69 -13.85
C ARG A 54 41.93 -2.74 -12.74
N GLN A 55 41.82 -2.31 -11.48
CA GLN A 55 41.56 -3.20 -10.34
C GLN A 55 40.15 -3.82 -10.42
N LEU A 56 39.12 -3.02 -10.69
CA LEU A 56 37.74 -3.47 -10.88
C LEU A 56 37.63 -4.47 -12.04
N GLY A 57 38.32 -4.21 -13.16
CA GLY A 57 38.38 -5.11 -14.30
C GLY A 57 39.01 -6.46 -13.97
N THR A 58 40.05 -6.49 -13.14
CA THR A 58 40.64 -7.77 -12.68
C THR A 58 39.72 -8.54 -11.74
N MET A 59 38.99 -7.86 -10.85
CA MET A 59 37.97 -8.46 -9.97
C MET A 59 36.78 -8.99 -10.78
N LEU A 60 36.25 -8.19 -11.71
CA LEU A 60 35.17 -8.57 -12.63
C LEU A 60 35.58 -9.77 -13.48
N ARG A 61 36.76 -9.75 -14.13
CA ARG A 61 37.22 -10.86 -14.97
C ARG A 61 37.28 -12.18 -14.20
N ARG A 62 37.73 -12.18 -12.94
CA ARG A 62 37.73 -13.38 -12.09
C ARG A 62 36.31 -13.86 -11.76
N ASN A 63 35.39 -12.95 -11.44
CA ASN A 63 33.98 -13.28 -11.20
C ASN A 63 33.25 -13.75 -12.47
N THR A 64 33.54 -13.14 -13.62
CA THR A 64 32.98 -13.51 -14.92
C THR A 64 33.47 -14.87 -15.38
N ILE A 65 34.74 -15.25 -15.12
CA ILE A 65 35.25 -16.61 -15.42
C ILE A 65 34.51 -17.66 -14.58
N LEU A 66 34.24 -17.38 -13.31
CA LEU A 66 33.45 -18.27 -12.45
C LEU A 66 31.99 -18.40 -12.95
N GLN A 67 31.37 -17.28 -13.33
CA GLN A 67 30.05 -17.29 -13.97
C GLN A 67 30.06 -17.98 -15.35
N LEU A 68 31.17 -17.94 -16.08
CA LEU A 68 31.34 -18.63 -17.36
C LEU A 68 31.24 -20.15 -17.22
N ARG A 69 31.82 -20.68 -16.13
CA ARG A 69 31.82 -22.11 -15.82
C ARG A 69 30.43 -22.62 -15.45
N TYR A 70 29.64 -21.78 -14.78
CA TYR A 70 28.24 -22.05 -14.43
C TYR A 70 27.24 -21.35 -15.36
N ARG A 71 27.64 -21.10 -16.63
CA ARG A 71 26.83 -20.38 -17.62
C ARG A 71 25.39 -20.85 -17.72
N ARG A 72 25.17 -22.16 -17.67
CA ARG A 72 23.82 -22.76 -17.74
C ARG A 72 22.92 -22.35 -16.57
N SER A 73 23.48 -22.29 -15.36
CA SER A 73 22.72 -21.94 -14.14
C SER A 73 22.47 -20.44 -14.04
N THR A 74 23.49 -19.61 -14.28
CA THR A 74 23.34 -18.15 -14.27
C THR A 74 22.42 -17.65 -15.37
N PHE A 75 22.46 -18.26 -16.56
CA PHE A 75 21.55 -17.93 -17.66
C PHE A 75 20.10 -18.31 -17.32
N ALA A 76 19.87 -19.48 -16.72
CA ALA A 76 18.54 -19.87 -16.27
C ALA A 76 17.98 -18.90 -15.21
N GLN A 77 18.79 -18.48 -14.23
CA GLN A 77 18.31 -17.60 -13.17
C GLN A 77 18.12 -16.15 -13.64
N THR A 78 19.03 -15.62 -14.45
CA THR A 78 19.01 -14.20 -14.85
C THR A 78 18.06 -13.94 -16.01
N LEU A 79 17.90 -14.91 -16.92
CA LEU A 79 17.14 -14.72 -18.16
C LEU A 79 15.84 -15.53 -18.16
N LEU A 80 15.90 -16.83 -17.84
CA LEU A 80 14.71 -17.69 -17.88
C LEU A 80 13.71 -17.34 -16.75
N GLY A 81 14.20 -17.02 -15.55
CA GLY A 81 13.38 -16.62 -14.41
C GLY A 81 12.41 -15.47 -14.73
N PRO A 82 12.89 -14.27 -15.11
CA PRO A 82 12.02 -13.15 -15.43
C PRO A 82 11.13 -13.41 -16.66
N ILE A 83 11.63 -14.13 -17.68
CA ILE A 83 10.82 -14.48 -18.86
C ILE A 83 9.64 -15.38 -18.48
N LEU A 84 9.87 -16.41 -17.66
CA LEU A 84 8.82 -17.33 -17.21
C LEU A 84 7.79 -16.60 -16.35
N PHE A 85 8.24 -15.71 -15.46
CA PHE A 85 7.35 -14.88 -14.64
C PHE A 85 6.48 -13.94 -15.49
N LEU A 86 7.07 -13.25 -16.45
CA LEU A 86 6.33 -12.37 -17.38
C LEU A 86 5.34 -13.17 -18.24
N PHE A 87 5.73 -14.37 -18.68
CA PHE A 87 4.85 -15.26 -19.43
C PHE A 87 3.65 -15.71 -18.60
N LEU A 88 3.85 -16.05 -17.32
CA LEU A 88 2.75 -16.38 -16.40
C LEU A 88 1.79 -15.19 -16.21
N LEU A 89 2.31 -13.98 -16.01
CA LEU A 89 1.47 -12.78 -15.90
C LEU A 89 0.68 -12.53 -17.18
N TRP A 90 1.29 -12.71 -18.35
CA TRP A 90 0.61 -12.57 -19.64
C TRP A 90 -0.54 -13.57 -19.79
N VAL A 91 -0.33 -14.84 -19.42
CA VAL A 91 -1.40 -15.87 -19.45
C VAL A 91 -2.53 -15.51 -18.49
N LEU A 92 -2.22 -15.03 -17.28
CA LEU A 92 -3.24 -14.60 -16.32
C LEU A 92 -4.06 -13.41 -16.84
N GLN A 93 -3.39 -12.42 -17.42
CA GLN A 93 -4.06 -11.26 -18.02
C GLN A 93 -4.95 -11.67 -19.19
N GLN A 94 -4.49 -12.58 -20.05
CA GLN A 94 -5.27 -13.09 -21.17
C GLN A 94 -6.49 -13.90 -20.68
N ALA A 95 -6.30 -14.72 -19.64
CA ALA A 95 -7.39 -15.46 -19.02
C ALA A 95 -8.43 -14.53 -18.39
N ASP A 96 -7.99 -13.48 -17.68
CA ASP A 96 -8.89 -12.49 -17.09
C ASP A 96 -9.65 -11.71 -18.18
N THR A 97 -8.95 -11.25 -19.21
CA THR A 97 -9.56 -10.57 -20.36
C THR A 97 -10.61 -11.47 -21.06
N SER A 98 -10.32 -12.76 -21.22
CA SER A 98 -11.28 -13.72 -21.80
C SER A 98 -12.54 -13.93 -20.94
N ARG A 99 -12.43 -13.76 -19.61
CA ARG A 99 -13.58 -13.80 -18.70
C ARG A 99 -14.36 -12.50 -18.74
N GLN A 100 -13.67 -11.35 -18.81
CA GLN A 100 -14.30 -10.03 -18.91
C GLN A 100 -15.04 -9.82 -20.23
N LEU A 101 -14.61 -10.46 -21.33
CA LEU A 101 -15.31 -10.43 -22.62
C LEU A 101 -16.67 -11.15 -22.60
N ARG A 102 -16.99 -11.93 -21.56
CA ARG A 102 -18.37 -12.34 -21.31
C ARG A 102 -19.14 -11.14 -20.75
N SER A 103 -19.54 -10.24 -21.65
CA SER A 103 -20.46 -9.17 -21.29
C SER A 103 -21.74 -9.80 -20.72
N ASN A 104 -21.98 -9.58 -19.44
CA ASN A 104 -23.28 -9.87 -18.87
C ASN A 104 -24.23 -8.80 -19.39
N TYR A 105 -24.98 -9.10 -20.45
CA TYR A 105 -25.94 -8.17 -21.06
C TYR A 105 -26.98 -7.65 -20.06
N HIS A 106 -27.21 -8.39 -18.97
CA HIS A 106 -28.12 -8.00 -17.89
C HIS A 106 -27.48 -8.34 -16.53
N PRO A 107 -26.62 -7.46 -15.99
CA PRO A 107 -26.15 -7.66 -14.62
C PRO A 107 -27.35 -7.73 -13.69
N MET A 108 -27.32 -8.69 -12.75
CA MET A 108 -28.33 -8.74 -11.69
C MET A 108 -28.34 -7.40 -10.94
N SER A 109 -29.53 -6.90 -10.62
CA SER A 109 -29.65 -5.67 -9.85
C SER A 109 -29.03 -5.88 -8.46
N TRP A 110 -27.91 -5.22 -8.20
CA TRP A 110 -27.30 -5.20 -6.88
C TRP A 110 -27.99 -4.12 -6.04
N THR A 111 -28.36 -4.45 -4.81
CA THR A 111 -28.86 -3.46 -3.86
C THR A 111 -27.69 -2.59 -3.42
N LEU A 112 -27.65 -1.35 -3.90
CA LEU A 112 -26.66 -0.38 -3.43
C LEU A 112 -26.95 -0.08 -1.95
N PRO A 113 -25.96 -0.24 -1.04
CA PRO A 113 -26.13 0.18 0.34
C PRO A 113 -26.46 1.68 0.41
N GLY A 114 -27.07 2.09 1.52
CA GLY A 114 -27.26 3.52 1.79
C GLY A 114 -25.94 4.20 2.16
N ILE A 115 -26.06 5.50 2.43
CA ILE A 115 -25.06 6.32 3.08
C ILE A 115 -25.15 6.03 4.58
N ASP A 116 -24.06 5.51 5.13
CA ASP A 116 -23.91 5.25 6.56
C ASP A 116 -23.70 6.55 7.36
N THR A 117 -23.82 6.44 8.69
CA THR A 117 -23.46 7.55 9.58
C THR A 117 -21.95 7.75 9.52
N CYS A 118 -21.50 8.97 9.25
CA CYS A 118 -20.09 9.31 9.26
C CYS A 118 -19.49 8.99 10.62
N GLN A 119 -18.19 8.70 10.60
CA GLN A 119 -17.41 8.54 11.79
C GLN A 119 -16.21 9.48 11.75
N GLY A 120 -15.99 10.22 12.84
CA GLY A 120 -14.73 10.94 13.03
C GLY A 120 -13.60 9.98 13.42
N ARG A 121 -12.56 10.52 14.07
CA ARG A 121 -11.37 9.74 14.45
C ARG A 121 -11.71 8.61 15.43
N THR A 122 -12.69 8.84 16.29
CA THR A 122 -13.28 7.86 17.19
C THR A 122 -14.78 7.66 16.90
N PRO A 123 -15.40 6.52 17.31
CA PRO A 123 -16.81 6.22 17.05
C PRO A 123 -17.83 7.23 17.57
N LYS A 124 -17.42 8.16 18.44
CA LYS A 124 -18.28 9.20 19.03
C LYS A 124 -17.93 10.61 18.57
N ASP A 125 -16.95 10.75 17.69
CA ASP A 125 -16.53 12.06 17.22
C ASP A 125 -17.55 12.63 16.24
N ALA A 126 -17.85 13.91 16.40
CA ALA A 126 -18.70 14.66 15.49
C ALA A 126 -18.09 14.73 14.08
N CYS A 127 -18.94 14.63 13.07
CA CYS A 127 -18.55 14.55 11.68
C CYS A 127 -19.66 15.11 10.78
N ILE A 128 -19.36 15.30 9.50
CA ILE A 128 -20.31 15.75 8.49
C ILE A 128 -20.48 14.64 7.45
N ASN A 129 -21.71 14.18 7.18
CA ASN A 129 -21.98 13.16 6.18
C ASN A 129 -21.76 13.68 4.76
N ILE A 130 -22.45 14.77 4.40
CA ILE A 130 -22.42 15.32 3.05
C ILE A 130 -22.29 16.83 3.11
N MET A 131 -21.23 17.36 2.52
CA MET A 131 -21.08 18.79 2.22
C MET A 131 -21.55 19.04 0.79
N PHE A 132 -22.34 20.09 0.56
CA PHE A 132 -22.85 20.41 -0.78
C PHE A 132 -22.84 21.90 -1.10
N THR A 133 -22.77 22.21 -2.40
CA THR A 133 -22.75 23.56 -2.97
C THR A 133 -23.19 23.49 -4.44
N PRO A 134 -23.89 24.50 -4.99
CA PRO A 134 -24.47 25.66 -4.32
C PRO A 134 -25.71 25.30 -3.51
N ASP A 135 -26.03 26.11 -2.49
CA ASP A 135 -27.26 25.96 -1.71
C ASP A 135 -28.46 26.60 -2.44
N ASN A 136 -28.97 25.92 -3.46
CA ASN A 136 -30.16 26.34 -4.22
C ASN A 136 -31.31 25.31 -4.08
N PRO A 137 -32.58 25.72 -4.35
CA PRO A 137 -33.74 24.84 -4.21
C PRO A 137 -33.66 23.56 -5.05
N GLU A 138 -33.06 23.64 -6.24
CA GLU A 138 -32.88 22.49 -7.15
C GLU A 138 -31.95 21.44 -6.54
N THR A 139 -30.80 21.85 -6.00
CA THR A 139 -29.84 20.97 -5.32
C THR A 139 -30.47 20.35 -4.08
N ARG A 140 -31.20 21.14 -3.29
CA ARG A 140 -31.94 20.63 -2.12
C ARG A 140 -33.00 19.60 -2.51
N GLN A 141 -33.67 19.76 -3.65
CA GLN A 141 -34.66 18.80 -4.13
C GLN A 141 -33.99 17.46 -4.49
N ILE A 142 -32.86 17.50 -5.20
CA ILE A 142 -32.06 16.30 -5.50
C ILE A 142 -31.62 15.60 -4.21
N LEU A 143 -31.07 16.36 -3.27
CA LEU A 143 -30.62 15.83 -1.98
C LEU A 143 -31.78 15.29 -1.12
N THR A 144 -32.98 15.87 -1.25
CA THR A 144 -34.19 15.32 -0.60
C THR A 144 -34.53 13.94 -1.15
N THR A 145 -34.38 13.72 -2.46
CA THR A 145 -34.53 12.38 -3.05
C THR A 145 -33.48 11.42 -2.49
N VAL A 146 -32.23 11.87 -2.33
CA VAL A 146 -31.17 11.06 -1.70
C VAL A 146 -31.52 10.70 -0.27
N ILE A 147 -31.98 11.67 0.55
CA ILE A 147 -32.43 11.43 1.93
C ILE A 147 -33.55 10.39 1.98
N ASN A 148 -34.59 10.56 1.15
CA ASN A 148 -35.75 9.66 1.13
C ASN A 148 -35.35 8.24 0.72
N ASN A 149 -34.50 8.11 -0.30
CA ASN A 149 -33.99 6.82 -0.74
C ASN A 149 -33.06 6.20 0.31
N ASN A 150 -32.29 7.01 1.02
CA ASN A 150 -31.42 6.54 2.10
C ASN A 150 -32.22 5.97 3.25
N LYS A 151 -33.30 6.65 3.65
CA LYS A 151 -34.18 6.20 4.74
C LYS A 151 -34.79 4.81 4.50
N VAL A 152 -35.01 4.44 3.24
CA VAL A 152 -35.48 3.10 2.87
C VAL A 152 -34.39 2.05 3.00
N ARG A 153 -33.13 2.42 2.73
CA ARG A 153 -31.97 1.51 2.73
C ARG A 153 -31.37 1.35 4.12
N GLU A 154 -31.18 2.47 4.81
CA GLU A 154 -30.56 2.58 6.13
C GLU A 154 -31.49 3.35 7.08
N PRO A 155 -32.51 2.67 7.66
CA PRO A 155 -33.50 3.32 8.52
C PRO A 155 -32.91 3.84 9.83
N ALA A 156 -31.72 3.37 10.22
CA ALA A 156 -31.00 3.82 11.41
C ALA A 156 -30.27 5.16 11.21
N VAL A 157 -30.06 5.59 9.97
CA VAL A 157 -29.29 6.79 9.64
C VAL A 157 -30.22 7.93 9.24
N GLU A 158 -30.30 8.95 10.09
CA GLU A 158 -31.09 10.14 9.82
C GLU A 158 -30.25 11.23 9.13
N LEU A 159 -30.44 11.35 7.82
CA LEU A 159 -29.85 12.41 7.01
C LEU A 159 -30.76 13.64 6.99
N THR A 160 -30.45 14.65 7.79
CA THR A 160 -31.19 15.93 7.82
C THR A 160 -30.35 17.07 7.27
N PHE A 161 -31.02 18.07 6.70
CA PHE A 161 -30.36 19.34 6.38
C PHE A 161 -30.01 20.06 7.68
N ALA A 162 -28.71 20.18 7.95
CA ALA A 162 -28.23 21.07 8.97
C ALA A 162 -28.27 22.52 8.46
N ASN A 163 -28.43 23.47 9.37
CA ASN A 163 -28.21 24.88 9.05
C ASN A 163 -26.81 25.07 8.48
N ALA A 164 -26.64 26.06 7.61
CA ALA A 164 -25.35 26.39 7.00
C ALA A 164 -24.28 26.41 8.08
N TYR A 165 -23.37 25.42 7.99
CA TYR A 165 -22.28 25.31 8.92
C TYR A 165 -21.43 26.55 8.70
N SER A 166 -21.53 27.48 9.65
CA SER A 166 -20.91 28.80 9.59
C SER A 166 -19.40 28.72 9.85
N ALA A 167 -18.76 27.64 9.39
CA ALA A 167 -17.33 27.55 9.28
C ALA A 167 -16.90 28.46 8.12
N SER A 168 -16.85 29.75 8.43
CA SER A 168 -15.93 30.66 7.77
C SER A 168 -14.48 30.18 7.94
N ASP A 169 -14.21 29.42 9.01
CA ASP A 169 -12.90 28.85 9.34
C ASP A 169 -12.81 27.35 9.08
N LEU A 170 -11.81 26.96 8.29
CA LEU A 170 -11.50 25.57 7.92
C LEU A 170 -11.07 24.70 9.11
N ASN A 171 -10.68 25.32 10.23
CA ASN A 171 -10.21 24.64 11.44
C ASN A 171 -11.34 24.30 12.43
N THR A 172 -12.57 24.74 12.17
CA THR A 172 -13.68 24.51 13.09
C THR A 172 -14.23 23.10 12.86
N LEU A 173 -14.20 22.28 13.91
CA LEU A 173 -14.83 20.96 13.91
C LEU A 173 -16.32 21.07 14.23
N PRO A 174 -17.17 20.23 13.62
CA PRO A 174 -18.60 20.24 13.92
C PRO A 174 -18.82 19.87 15.40
N PRO A 175 -19.77 20.53 16.09
CA PRO A 175 -20.05 20.21 17.49
C PRO A 175 -20.83 18.90 17.67
N THR A 176 -21.56 18.47 16.63
CA THR A 176 -22.39 17.26 16.60
C THR A 176 -22.27 16.60 15.23
N THR A 177 -22.69 15.34 15.12
CA THR A 177 -22.84 14.70 13.80
C THR A 177 -23.89 15.45 12.97
N LEU A 178 -23.49 15.93 11.81
CA LEU A 178 -24.34 16.66 10.87
C LEU A 178 -24.60 15.80 9.64
N GLY A 179 -25.85 15.82 9.15
CA GLY A 179 -26.23 15.14 7.92
C GLY A 179 -25.71 15.91 6.70
N LEU A 180 -26.60 16.67 6.07
CA LEU A 180 -26.30 17.45 4.87
C LEU A 180 -26.05 18.91 5.26
N VAL A 181 -24.88 19.41 4.89
CA VAL A 181 -24.42 20.74 5.25
C VAL A 181 -24.18 21.56 3.98
N PRO A 182 -24.88 22.69 3.79
CA PRO A 182 -24.56 23.61 2.72
C PRO A 182 -23.27 24.37 3.06
N VAL A 183 -22.38 24.50 2.08
CA VAL A 183 -21.11 25.22 2.20
C VAL A 183 -21.01 26.34 1.15
N PRO A 184 -20.14 27.35 1.36
CA PRO A 184 -20.10 28.54 0.49
C PRO A 184 -19.68 28.26 -0.95
N ASN A 185 -18.75 27.32 -1.17
CA ASN A 185 -18.21 26.99 -2.49
C ASN A 185 -17.50 25.61 -2.48
N GLY A 186 -17.14 25.11 -3.67
CA GLY A 186 -16.43 23.83 -3.82
C GLY A 186 -15.01 23.84 -3.23
N ASP A 187 -14.33 25.00 -3.29
CA ASP A 187 -13.00 25.17 -2.70
C ASP A 187 -13.01 24.93 -1.18
N PHE A 188 -14.09 25.30 -0.50
CA PHE A 188 -14.29 25.02 0.91
C PHE A 188 -14.32 23.51 1.18
N ILE A 189 -15.07 22.74 0.39
CA ILE A 189 -15.14 21.26 0.54
C ILE A 189 -13.73 20.67 0.43
N TYR A 190 -12.99 21.08 -0.59
CA TYR A 190 -11.65 20.58 -0.84
C TYR A 190 -10.68 20.93 0.30
N LYS A 191 -10.61 22.21 0.68
CA LYS A 191 -9.71 22.68 1.74
C LYS A 191 -10.08 22.10 3.11
N TYR A 192 -11.37 22.00 3.41
CA TYR A 192 -11.84 21.45 4.67
C TYR A 192 -11.49 19.96 4.80
N SER A 193 -11.69 19.18 3.73
CA SER A 193 -11.35 17.76 3.70
C SER A 193 -9.85 17.51 3.83
N LEU A 194 -9.02 18.38 3.24
CA LEU A 194 -7.57 18.31 3.38
C LEU A 194 -7.07 18.65 4.79
N GLN A 195 -7.68 19.65 5.43
CA GLN A 195 -7.26 20.08 6.77
C GLN A 195 -7.80 19.15 7.86
N ASN A 196 -8.93 18.49 7.61
CA ASN A 196 -9.59 17.61 8.58
C ASN A 196 -9.77 16.18 8.02
N PRO A 197 -8.68 15.46 7.67
CA PRO A 197 -8.77 14.12 7.07
C PRO A 197 -9.36 13.07 8.02
N ASN A 198 -9.37 13.36 9.33
CA ASN A 198 -9.83 12.45 10.37
C ASN A 198 -11.25 12.75 10.90
N THR A 199 -11.95 13.77 10.38
CA THR A 199 -13.29 14.13 10.85
C THR A 199 -14.41 13.57 9.98
N THR A 200 -14.12 13.14 8.76
CA THR A 200 -15.12 12.58 7.84
C THR A 200 -14.56 11.30 7.22
N ARG A 201 -14.53 10.22 8.01
CA ARG A 201 -14.22 8.90 7.50
C ARG A 201 -15.55 8.19 7.25
N PHE A 202 -15.73 7.75 6.00
CA PHE A 202 -16.78 6.83 5.60
C PHE A 202 -16.37 5.40 5.96
#